data_AF-A0A846MKG7-F1
#
_entry.id   AF-A0A846MKG7-F1
#
_cell.length_a   1.000
_cell.length_b   1.000
_cell.length_c   1.000
_cell.angle_alpha   90.00
_cell.angle_beta   90.00
_cell.angle_gamma   90.00
#
_symmetry.space_group_name_H-M   'P 1'
#
loop_
_entity.id
_entity.type
_entity.pdbx_description
1 polymer ?
#
loop_
_entity_poly.entity_id
_entity_poly.type
_entity_poly.pdbx_seq_one_letter_code
_entity_poly.pdbx_strand_id
1 'polypeptide(L)' 'MVRIFLYLVGFGFSVVGGMMIITYLNIITPERGWSEYFFYICMRGECYLFPIGVLLMWGSLYFPGRES' A
#
# COMPACT_ATOMS: atom_id res chain seq x y z
N MET A 1 -5.10 -18.33 -13.64
CA MET A 1 -5.38 -18.51 -12.19
C MET A 1 -4.42 -17.69 -11.32
N VAL A 2 -3.10 -17.94 -11.34
CA VAL A 2 -2.11 -17.27 -10.46
C VAL A 2 -2.04 -15.75 -10.59
N ARG A 3 -2.27 -15.19 -11.79
CA ARG A 3 -2.25 -13.74 -12.07
C ARG A 3 -3.30 -12.97 -11.25
N ILE A 4 -4.53 -13.48 -11.23
CA ILE A 4 -5.66 -12.89 -10.49
C ILE A 4 -5.41 -13.00 -8.99
N PHE A 5 -4.79 -14.10 -8.55
CA PHE A 5 -4.46 -14.31 -7.14
C PHE A 5 -3.41 -13.31 -6.65
N LEU A 6 -2.32 -13.10 -7.40
CA LEU A 6 -1.30 -12.08 -7.09
C LEU A 6 -1.87 -10.67 -7.13
N TYR A 7 -2.76 -10.38 -8.09
CA TYR A 7 -3.45 -9.10 -8.18
C TYR A 7 -4.37 -8.86 -6.96
N LEU A 8 -5.17 -9.85 -6.55
CA LEU A 8 -6.03 -9.74 -5.36
C LEU A 8 -5.22 -9.60 -4.07
N VAL A 9 -4.10 -10.31 -3.95
CA VAL A 9 -3.20 -10.20 -2.78
C VAL A 9 -2.59 -8.81 -2.71
N GLY A 10 -2.05 -8.30 -3.83
CA GLY A 10 -1.53 -6.93 -3.90
C GLY A 10 -2.61 -5.88 -3.60
N PHE A 11 -3.84 -6.09 -4.11
CA PHE A 11 -4.99 -5.25 -3.83
C PHE A 11 -5.34 -5.22 -2.34
N GLY A 12 -5.42 -6.38 -1.68
CA GLY A 12 -5.67 -6.46 -0.23
C GLY A 12 -4.60 -5.74 0.58
N PHE A 13 -3.32 -5.89 0.20
CA PHE A 13 -2.20 -5.19 0.85
C PHE A 13 -2.30 -3.66 0.70
N SER A 14 -2.69 -3.20 -0.49
CA SER A 14 -2.91 -1.77 -0.77
C SER A 14 -4.12 -1.20 -0.01
N VAL A 15 -5.23 -1.95 0.08
CA VAL A 15 -6.42 -1.54 0.86
C VAL A 15 -6.08 -1.42 2.35
N VAL A 16 -5.36 -2.39 2.92
CA VAL A 16 -4.94 -2.34 4.34
C VAL A 16 -3.99 -1.18 4.60
N GLY A 17 -2.98 -0.98 3.73
CA GLY A 17 -2.07 0.16 3.82
C GLY A 17 -2.79 1.51 3.73
N GLY A 18 -3.76 1.64 2.82
CA GLY A 18 -4.57 2.85 2.66
C GLY A 18 -5.50 3.10 3.86
N MET A 19 -6.09 2.05 4.42
CA MET A 19 -6.94 2.15 5.60
C MET A 19 -6.15 2.67 6.81
N MET A 20 -4.93 2.16 7.02
CA MET A 20 -4.06 2.63 8.10
C MET A 20 -3.72 4.12 7.95
N ILE A 21 -3.40 4.58 6.75
CA ILE A 21 -3.13 6.00 6.45
C ILE A 21 -4.35 6.85 6.86
N ILE A 22 -5.57 6.45 6.48
CA ILE A 22 -6.80 7.18 6.83
C ILE A 22 -7.03 7.19 8.35
N THR A 23 -6.84 6.06 9.03
CA THR A 23 -7.00 5.96 10.50
C THR A 23 -5.98 6.82 11.24
N TYR A 24 -4.70 6.79 10.84
CA TYR A 24 -3.67 7.63 11.44
C TYR A 24 -3.95 9.11 11.18
N LEU A 25 -4.45 9.48 10.00
CA LEU A 25 -4.86 10.84 9.71
C LEU A 25 -6.00 11.26 10.66
N ASN A 26 -7.00 10.40 10.84
CA ASN A 26 -8.13 10.69 11.72
C ASN A 26 -7.71 10.88 13.20
N ILE A 27 -6.74 10.10 13.69
CA ILE A 27 -6.24 10.18 15.06
C ILE A 27 -5.26 11.35 15.27
N ILE A 28 -4.38 11.65 14.30
CA ILE A 28 -3.28 12.64 14.48
C ILE A 28 -3.71 14.06 14.12
N THR A 29 -4.67 14.24 13.20
CA THR A 29 -5.19 15.56 12.79
C THR A 29 -5.66 16.44 13.96
N PRO A 30 -6.27 15.93 15.05
CA PRO A 30 -6.61 16.77 16.20
C PRO A 30 -5.40 17.28 17.01
N GLU A 31 -4.19 16.70 16.87
CA GLU A 31 -3.09 16.92 17.83
C GLU A 31 -1.78 17.43 17.21
N ARG A 32 -1.46 17.15 15.93
CA ARG A 32 -0.22 17.61 15.27
C ARG A 32 -0.40 17.90 13.77
N GLY A 33 0.37 18.86 13.25
CA GLY A 33 0.32 19.28 11.85
C GLY A 33 0.81 18.24 10.83
N TRP A 34 0.33 18.35 9.59
CA TRP A 34 0.53 17.43 8.44
C TRP A 34 1.99 16.99 8.19
N SER A 35 2.99 17.81 8.53
CA SER A 35 4.42 17.48 8.31
C SER A 35 4.91 16.34 9.22
N GLU A 36 4.52 16.37 10.49
CA GLU A 36 4.84 15.30 11.45
C GLU A 36 4.15 13.98 11.06
N TYR A 37 2.96 14.06 10.47
CA TYR A 37 2.23 12.90 9.98
C TYR A 37 2.98 12.15 8.88
N PHE A 38 3.50 12.85 7.86
CA PHE A 38 4.31 12.22 6.80
C PHE A 38 5.60 11.63 7.35
N PHE A 39 6.25 12.30 8.30
CA PHE A 39 7.44 11.78 8.96
C PHE A 39 7.13 10.51 9.77
N TYR A 40 6.02 10.49 10.51
CA TYR A 40 5.59 9.36 11.34
C TYR A 40 5.17 8.15 10.49
N ILE A 41 4.48 8.39 9.37
CA ILE A 41 4.11 7.37 8.39
C ILE A 41 5.34 6.78 7.69
N CYS A 42 6.32 7.62 7.33
CA CYS A 42 7.55 7.16 6.69
C CYS A 42 8.46 6.40 7.68
N MET A 43 8.39 6.73 8.97
CA MET A 43 9.18 6.10 10.02
C MET A 43 8.61 4.73 10.46
N ARG A 44 7.31 4.47 10.26
CA ARG A 44 6.70 3.16 10.54
C ARG A 44 6.65 2.29 9.29
N GLY A 45 7.33 1.14 9.36
CA GLY A 45 7.37 0.11 8.30
C GLY A 45 6.00 -0.45 7.87
N GLU A 46 4.93 -0.13 8.59
CA GLU A 46 3.55 -0.52 8.28
C GLU A 46 3.01 0.18 7.03
N CYS A 47 3.45 1.42 6.74
CA CYS A 47 3.02 2.13 5.54
C CYS A 47 3.76 1.69 4.27
N TYR A 48 4.81 0.89 4.38
CA TYR A 48 5.43 0.22 3.22
C TYR A 48 4.52 -0.83 2.60
N LEU A 49 3.50 -1.34 3.32
CA LEU A 49 2.50 -2.25 2.76
C LEU A 49 1.76 -1.64 1.56
N PHE A 50 1.56 -0.31 1.56
CA PHE A 50 0.89 0.37 0.46
C PHE A 50 1.71 0.36 -0.84
N PRO A 51 2.94 0.92 -0.90
CA PRO A 51 3.78 0.85 -2.09
C PRO A 51 4.18 -0.59 -2.43
N ILE A 52 4.33 -1.49 -1.46
CA ILE A 52 4.59 -2.92 -1.72
C ILE A 52 3.38 -3.58 -2.40
N GLY A 53 2.16 -3.32 -1.95
CA GLY A 53 0.93 -3.81 -2.59
C GLY A 53 0.77 -3.30 -4.01
N VAL A 54 1.10 -2.01 -4.24
CA VAL A 54 1.09 -1.40 -5.57
C VAL A 54 2.19 -1.98 -6.46
N LEU A 55 3.41 -2.17 -5.95
CA LEU A 55 4.51 -2.81 -6.68
C LEU A 55 4.23 -4.27 -7.00
N LEU A 56 3.55 -5.01 -6.12
CA LEU A 56 3.10 -6.38 -6.38
C LEU A 56 2.02 -6.43 -7.46
N MET A 57 1.05 -5.51 -7.43
CA MET A 57 0.07 -5.37 -8.52
C MET A 57 0.74 -5.02 -9.85
N TRP A 58 1.70 -4.09 -9.84
CA TRP A 58 2.45 -3.67 -11.03
C TRP A 58 3.33 -4.81 -11.57
N GLY A 59 4.06 -5.51 -10.70
CA GLY A 59 4.89 -6.65 -11.07
C GLY A 59 4.06 -7.83 -11.60
N SER A 60 2.86 -8.04 -11.06
CA SER A 60 1.93 -9.04 -11.58
C SER A 60 1.40 -8.68 -12.98
N LEU A 61 1.33 -7.38 -13.32
CA LEU A 61 0.98 -6.92 -14.66
C LEU A 61 2.16 -7.07 -15.63
N TYR A 62 3.38 -6.84 -15.14
CA TYR A 62 4.65 -7.03 -15.88
C TYR A 62 5.11 -8.50 -15.98
N PHE A 63 4.28 -9.44 -15.54
CA PHE A 63 4.35 -10.84 -15.92
C PHE A 63 3.33 -11.10 -17.08
N PRO A 64 3.43 -10.45 -18.26
CA PRO A 64 2.96 -11.08 -19.47
C PRO A 64 3.91 -12.24 -19.72
N GLY A 65 3.37 -13.45 -19.59
CA GLY A 65 3.96 -14.59 -20.26
C GLY A 65 4.26 -14.16 -21.69
N ARG A 66 5.47 -14.48 -22.13
CA ARG A 66 5.84 -14.46 -23.54
C ARG A 66 4.81 -15.32 -24.26
N GLU A 67 3.79 -14.70 -24.83
CA GLU A 67 2.98 -15.29 -25.87
C GLU A 67 3.82 -15.23 -27.15
N SER A 68 4.74 -16.20 -27.25
CA SER A 68 5.33 -16.64 -28.51
C SER A 68 4.44 -17.69 -29.14
#